data_AF-A0A963VJ81-F1
#
_entry.id   AF-A0A963VJ81-F1
#
_cell.length_a   1.000
_cell.length_b   1.000
_cell.length_c   1.000
_cell.angle_alpha   90.00
_cell.angle_beta   90.00
_cell.angle_gamma   90.00
#
_symmetry.space_group_name_H-M   'P 1'
#
loop_
_entity.id
_entity.type
_entity.pdbx_description
1 polymer ?
#
loop_
_entity_poly.entity_id
_entity_poly.type
_entity_poly.pdbx_seq_one_letter_code
_entity_poly.pdbx_strand_id
1 'polypeptide(L)'
;MPENTPGSDEVRAQLRKSALEYHEFPTPGKIAIAATKQLSNQRDLALAYSPGVAAACEEIVNDPNNAFKYTSRGNLVAVVTNGTAVLGLGDIGPLAAKPVM
;
A
#
# COMPACT_ATOMS: atom_id res chain seq x y z
N MET A 1 31.23 8.34 -27.87
CA MET A 1 31.21 8.63 -26.43
C MET A 1 30.24 9.79 -26.26
N PRO A 2 29.06 9.65 -25.64
CA PRO A 2 28.21 10.83 -25.45
C PRO A 2 28.86 11.70 -24.37
N GLU A 3 29.04 12.98 -24.69
CA GLU A 3 29.58 14.00 -23.78
C GLU A 3 28.70 14.12 -22.54
N ASN A 4 29.32 14.01 -21.36
CA ASN A 4 28.65 14.21 -20.08
C ASN A 4 28.67 15.72 -19.76
N THR A 5 27.59 16.42 -20.10
CA THR A 5 27.45 17.87 -19.88
C THR A 5 27.31 18.15 -18.38
N PRO A 6 28.08 19.06 -17.76
CA PRO A 6 28.08 19.30 -16.31
C PRO A 6 26.69 19.55 -15.68
N GLY A 7 25.76 20.15 -16.44
CA GLY A 7 24.39 20.40 -15.97
C GLY A 7 23.51 19.14 -15.82
N SER A 8 23.84 18.01 -16.46
CA SER A 8 23.03 16.79 -16.34
C SER A 8 23.24 16.06 -15.01
N ASP A 9 24.44 16.15 -14.43
CA ASP A 9 24.77 15.46 -13.18
C ASP A 9 24.18 16.18 -11.96
N GLU A 10 24.15 17.51 -11.98
CA GLU A 10 23.49 18.32 -10.95
C GLU A 10 21.98 18.08 -10.93
N VAL A 11 21.35 18.02 -12.11
CA VAL A 11 19.92 17.67 -12.24
C VAL A 11 19.63 16.28 -11.70
N ARG A 12 20.48 15.28 -11.98
CA ARG A 12 20.33 13.91 -11.44
C ARG A 12 20.48 13.87 -9.92
N ALA A 13 21.46 14.59 -9.37
CA ALA A 13 21.67 14.67 -7.93
C ALA A 13 20.47 15.31 -7.22
N GLN A 14 19.93 16.40 -7.79
CA GLN A 14 18.75 17.06 -7.27
C GLN A 14 17.52 16.14 -7.33
N LEU A 15 17.29 15.44 -8.45
CA LEU A 15 16.20 14.48 -8.58
C LEU A 15 16.31 13.36 -7.55
N ARG A 16 17.52 12.82 -7.34
CA ARG A 16 17.77 11.79 -6.33
C ARG A 16 17.41 12.29 -4.94
N LYS A 17 17.86 13.49 -4.57
CA LYS A 17 17.54 14.09 -3.27
C LYS A 17 16.04 14.26 -3.09
N SER A 18 15.36 14.86 -4.06
CA SER A 18 13.91 15.06 -4.01
C SER A 18 13.14 13.74 -3.96
N ALA A 19 13.59 12.69 -4.64
CA ALA A 19 12.97 11.36 -4.56
C ALA A 19 13.09 10.76 -3.15
N LEU A 20 14.23 10.92 -2.47
CA LEU A 20 14.42 10.43 -1.10
C LEU A 20 13.54 11.21 -0.12
N GLU A 21 13.55 12.55 -0.20
CA GLU A 21 12.71 13.41 0.64
C GLU A 21 11.22 13.09 0.46
N TYR A 22 10.77 12.85 -0.78
CA TYR A 22 9.39 12.48 -1.10
C TYR A 22 8.95 11.16 -0.46
N HIS A 23 9.86 10.19 -0.29
CA HIS A 23 9.53 8.90 0.35
C HIS A 23 9.68 8.91 1.87
N GLU A 24 10.38 9.91 2.44
CA GLU A 24 10.68 9.99 3.87
C GLU A 24 9.72 10.93 4.62
N PHE A 25 9.38 12.08 4.03
CA PHE A 25 8.67 13.15 4.72
C PHE A 25 7.34 13.53 4.06
N PRO A 26 6.36 14.02 4.85
CA PRO A 26 6.35 14.10 6.32
C PRO A 26 6.10 12.76 7.01
N THR A 27 5.58 11.78 6.28
CA THR A 27 5.32 10.41 6.76
C THR A 27 5.98 9.44 5.79
N PRO A 28 6.81 8.48 6.27
CA PRO A 28 7.48 7.55 5.38
C PRO A 28 6.53 6.65 4.59
N GLY A 29 6.86 6.45 3.31
CA GLY A 29 6.13 5.57 2.39
C GLY A 29 5.01 6.27 1.62
N LYS A 30 4.35 5.51 0.73
CA LYS A 30 3.35 6.03 -0.23
C LYS A 30 1.94 5.52 0.01
N ILE A 31 1.76 4.57 0.92
CA ILE A 31 0.48 3.92 1.19
C ILE A 31 -0.01 4.29 2.59
N ALA A 32 -1.33 4.42 2.73
CA ALA A 32 -2.00 4.61 4.00
C ALA A 32 -3.27 3.75 4.05
N ILE A 33 -3.69 3.36 5.26
CA ILE A 33 -4.95 2.66 5.49
C ILE A 33 -5.89 3.62 6.22
N ALA A 34 -7.12 3.74 5.71
CA ALA A 34 -8.16 4.56 6.31
C ALA A 34 -9.47 3.76 6.43
N ALA A 35 -10.22 4.03 7.49
CA ALA A 35 -11.53 3.42 7.69
C ALA A 35 -12.53 3.95 6.64
N THR A 36 -13.29 3.05 6.01
CA THR A 36 -14.31 3.42 5.02
C THR A 36 -15.68 3.70 5.64
N LYS A 37 -15.87 3.38 6.92
CA LYS A 37 -17.11 3.60 7.68
C LYS A 37 -16.81 4.55 8.84
N GLN A 38 -17.80 5.36 9.21
CA GLN A 38 -17.67 6.26 10.36
C GLN A 38 -17.53 5.45 11.64
N LEU A 39 -16.69 5.95 12.55
CA LEU A 39 -16.41 5.38 13.87
C LEU A 39 -16.46 6.49 14.92
N SER A 40 -17.59 7.19 14.96
CA SER A 40 -17.75 8.45 15.71
C SER A 40 -18.29 8.26 17.13
N ASN A 41 -18.93 7.12 17.41
CA ASN A 41 -19.65 6.88 18.64
C ASN A 41 -19.65 5.38 19.01
N GLN A 42 -20.23 5.05 20.18
CA GLN A 42 -20.28 3.67 20.69
C GLN A 42 -21.08 2.72 19.80
N ARG A 43 -22.15 3.20 19.16
CA ARG A 43 -22.94 2.38 18.24
C ARG A 43 -22.12 2.01 17.01
N ASP A 44 -21.37 2.95 16.44
CA ASP A 44 -20.50 2.69 15.30
C ASP A 44 -19.44 1.63 15.65
N LEU A 45 -18.84 1.74 16.84
CA LEU A 45 -17.86 0.76 17.33
C LEU A 45 -18.49 -0.63 17.52
N ALA A 46 -19.70 -0.70 18.09
CA ALA A 46 -20.41 -1.96 18.28
C ALA A 46 -20.82 -2.63 16.97
N LEU A 47 -20.97 -1.88 15.87
CA LEU A 47 -21.23 -2.40 14.53
C LEU A 47 -19.93 -2.84 13.81
N ALA A 48 -18.87 -2.04 13.93
CA ALA A 48 -17.59 -2.32 13.29
C ALA A 48 -16.81 -3.47 13.97
N TYR A 49 -17.10 -3.72 15.24
CA TYR A 49 -16.46 -4.75 16.04
C TYR A 49 -17.51 -5.55 16.82
N SER A 50 -17.15 -6.08 18.00
CA SER A 50 -18.07 -6.85 18.83
C SER A 50 -19.21 -5.98 19.39
N PRO A 51 -20.45 -6.48 19.43
CA PRO A 51 -20.91 -7.78 18.93
C PRO A 51 -21.32 -7.79 17.44
N GLY A 52 -21.49 -6.63 16.80
CA GLY A 52 -22.14 -6.51 15.48
C GLY A 52 -21.40 -7.17 14.33
N VAL A 53 -20.07 -7.24 14.38
CA VAL A 53 -19.25 -7.90 13.34
C VAL A 53 -19.57 -9.40 13.19
N ALA A 54 -20.13 -10.04 14.23
CA ALA A 54 -20.47 -11.46 14.21
C ALA A 54 -21.45 -11.80 13.08
N ALA A 55 -22.42 -10.93 12.79
CA ALA A 55 -23.40 -11.17 11.74
C ALA A 55 -22.73 -11.32 10.35
N ALA A 56 -21.74 -10.49 10.03
CA ALA A 56 -21.01 -10.62 8.77
C ALA A 56 -20.20 -11.94 8.72
N CYS A 57 -19.63 -12.37 9.85
CA CYS A 57 -18.91 -13.64 9.93
C CYS A 57 -19.85 -14.84 9.74
N GLU A 58 -21.00 -14.86 10.40
CA GLU A 58 -22.01 -15.92 10.27
C GLU A 58 -22.50 -16.04 8.83
N GLU A 59 -22.77 -14.92 8.16
CA GLU A 59 -23.17 -14.91 6.74
C GLU A 59 -22.07 -15.44 5.80
N ILE A 60 -20.80 -15.25 6.12
CA ILE A 60 -19.67 -15.79 5.35
C ILE A 60 -19.45 -17.28 5.63
N VAL A 61 -19.70 -17.73 6.86
CA VAL A 61 -19.69 -19.17 7.22
C VAL A 61 -20.79 -19.90 6.46
N ASN A 62 -21.98 -19.29 6.35
CA ASN A 62 -23.12 -19.85 5.61
C ASN A 62 -22.88 -19.85 4.09
N ASP A 63 -22.33 -18.77 3.53
CA ASP A 63 -21.93 -18.69 2.12
C ASP A 63 -20.60 -17.94 1.94
N PRO A 64 -19.50 -18.65 1.59
CA PRO A 64 -18.19 -18.03 1.39
C PRO A 64 -18.16 -16.91 0.33
N ASN A 65 -19.10 -16.89 -0.62
CA ASN A 65 -19.17 -15.82 -1.63
C ASN A 65 -19.57 -14.48 -1.02
N ASN A 66 -20.22 -14.46 0.14
CA ASN A 66 -20.55 -13.23 0.86
C ASN A 66 -19.30 -12.45 1.31
N ALA A 67 -18.11 -13.06 1.28
CA ALA A 67 -16.85 -12.33 1.48
C ALA A 67 -16.68 -11.17 0.48
N PHE A 68 -17.21 -11.28 -0.74
CA PHE A 68 -17.20 -10.18 -1.71
C PHE A 68 -18.15 -9.03 -1.36
N LYS A 69 -19.22 -9.31 -0.59
CA LYS A 69 -20.23 -8.32 -0.19
C LYS A 69 -19.86 -7.60 1.10
N TYR A 70 -19.37 -8.34 2.10
CA TYR A 70 -19.18 -7.84 3.47
C TYR A 70 -17.72 -7.52 3.83
N THR A 71 -16.79 -7.62 2.87
CA THR A 71 -15.38 -7.24 3.08
C THR A 71 -14.87 -6.40 1.91
N SER A 72 -13.64 -5.89 2.04
CA SER A 72 -12.96 -5.18 0.96
C SER A 72 -12.48 -6.10 -0.18
N ARG A 73 -12.65 -7.43 -0.07
CA ARG A 73 -12.14 -8.43 -1.04
C ARG A 73 -12.52 -8.12 -2.48
N GLY A 74 -13.72 -7.61 -2.74
CA GLY A 74 -14.17 -7.30 -4.11
C GLY A 74 -13.38 -6.18 -4.81
N ASN A 75 -12.63 -5.37 -4.05
CA ASN A 75 -11.87 -4.23 -4.58
C ASN A 75 -10.41 -4.21 -4.10
N LEU A 76 -9.96 -5.22 -3.33
CA LEU A 76 -8.61 -5.28 -2.79
C LEU A 76 -7.71 -6.11 -3.71
N VAL A 77 -6.66 -5.49 -4.23
CA VAL A 77 -5.64 -6.15 -5.07
C VAL A 77 -4.32 -6.17 -4.31
N ALA A 78 -3.72 -7.36 -4.19
CA ALA A 78 -2.39 -7.52 -3.62
C ALA A 78 -1.32 -7.44 -4.73
N VAL A 79 -0.35 -6.54 -4.56
CA VAL A 79 0.86 -6.50 -5.39
C VAL A 79 1.93 -7.33 -4.68
N VAL A 80 2.21 -8.52 -5.21
CA VAL A 80 3.12 -9.49 -4.59
C VAL A 80 4.39 -9.65 -5.42
N THR A 81 5.55 -9.48 -4.78
CA THR A 81 6.87 -9.71 -5.39
C THR A 81 7.83 -10.30 -4.36
N ASN A 82 8.83 -11.03 -4.83
CA ASN A 82 9.98 -11.46 -4.02
C ASN A 82 11.22 -10.56 -4.22
N GLY A 83 11.14 -9.55 -5.10
CA GLY A 83 12.22 -8.59 -5.35
C GLY A 83 13.35 -9.09 -6.26
N THR A 84 13.18 -10.23 -6.94
CA THR A 84 14.21 -10.82 -7.81
C THR A 84 14.34 -10.15 -9.19
N ALA A 85 13.36 -9.35 -9.59
CA ALA A 85 13.34 -8.62 -10.86
C ALA A 85 12.70 -7.24 -10.69
N VAL A 86 13.43 -6.30 -10.10
CA VAL A 86 12.92 -4.94 -9.85
C VAL A 86 13.42 -3.98 -10.92
N LEU A 87 12.55 -3.60 -11.86
CA LEU A 87 12.88 -2.69 -12.96
C LEU A 87 14.16 -3.12 -13.70
N GLY A 88 15.11 -2.21 -13.90
CA GLY A 88 16.46 -2.52 -14.41
C GLY A 88 17.50 -2.82 -13.33
N LEU A 89 17.09 -2.97 -12.06
CA LEU A 89 17.99 -3.19 -10.92
C LEU A 89 18.27 -4.68 -10.66
N GLY A 90 17.47 -5.57 -11.23
CA GLY A 90 17.62 -7.03 -11.07
C GLY A 90 17.16 -7.51 -9.69
N ASP A 91 17.90 -8.47 -9.13
CA ASP A 91 17.62 -9.05 -7.82
C ASP A 91 18.21 -8.18 -6.71
N ILE A 92 17.34 -7.39 -6.08
CA ILE A 92 17.70 -6.52 -4.95
C ILE A 92 16.99 -6.95 -3.66
N GLY A 93 16.29 -8.10 -3.71
CA GLY A 93 15.54 -8.65 -2.59
C GLY A 93 14.26 -7.88 -2.21
N PRO A 94 13.47 -8.44 -1.29
CA PRO A 94 12.10 -7.99 -1.03
C PRO A 94 12.03 -6.62 -0.34
N LEU A 95 13.02 -6.26 0.48
CA LEU A 95 13.02 -4.97 1.18
C LEU A 95 13.30 -3.80 0.24
N ALA A 96 14.27 -3.95 -0.66
CA ALA A 96 14.62 -2.89 -1.62
C ALA A 96 13.57 -2.75 -2.73
N ALA A 97 12.75 -3.78 -2.97
CA ALA A 97 11.61 -3.73 -3.88
C ALA A 97 10.43 -2.91 -3.32
N LYS A 98 10.33 -2.71 -2.00
CA LYS A 98 9.15 -2.08 -1.36
C LYS A 98 8.74 -0.72 -1.92
N PRO A 99 9.65 0.21 -2.27
CA PRO A 99 9.23 1.50 -2.83
C PRO A 99 8.61 1.38 -4.24
N VAL A 100 8.84 0.27 -4.94
CA VAL A 100 8.28 0.04 -6.28
C VAL A 100 6.87 -0.56 -6.21
N MET A 101 6.59 -1.32 -5.15
CA MET A 101 5.28 -1.94 -4.90
C MET A 101 4.33 -0.97 -4.18
#